data_AF-A0YHJ5-F1
#
_entry.id   AF-A0YHJ5-F1
#
_cell.length_a   1.000
_cell.length_b   1.000
_cell.length_c   1.000
_cell.angle_alpha   90.00
_cell.angle_beta   90.00
_cell.angle_gamma   90.00
#
_symmetry.space_group_name_H-M   'P 1'
#
loop_
_entity.id
_entity.type
_entity.pdbx_description
1 polymer ?
#
loop_
_entity_poly.entity_id
_entity_poly.type
_entity_poly.pdbx_seq_one_letter_code
_entity_poly.pdbx_strand_id
1 'polypeptide(L)'
;MNASTNAQGNSLDGLKWLVVTLLIVAAVGGNVYYADQSLLYRVLGLLVVAGVATFVAIQTAQGAAFWKLAKEARTEIRKVVWPTRQEATQTTFIVVVFVLVTSVILWGLDSLLGWLVSLAIG
;
A
#
# COMPACT_ATOMS: atom_id res chain seq x y z
N MET A 1 28.86 -11.99 16.41
CA MET A 1 28.94 -13.17 15.53
C MET A 1 28.55 -12.72 14.14
N ASN A 2 29.49 -12.86 13.21
CA ASN A 2 29.48 -12.22 11.89
C ASN A 2 28.27 -12.66 11.07
N ALA A 3 27.55 -11.68 10.53
CA ALA A 3 26.59 -11.87 9.46
C ALA A 3 27.35 -12.23 8.18
N SER A 4 27.74 -13.49 8.05
CA SER A 4 27.92 -14.11 6.75
C SER A 4 26.53 -14.23 6.13
N THR A 5 26.09 -13.12 5.52
CA THR A 5 25.11 -13.14 4.45
C THR A 5 25.65 -14.09 3.40
N ASN A 6 25.24 -15.35 3.49
CA ASN A 6 25.34 -16.31 2.40
C ASN A 6 24.51 -15.72 1.27
N ALA A 7 25.17 -14.89 0.47
CA ALA A 7 24.76 -14.54 -0.88
C ALA A 7 24.91 -15.80 -1.73
N GLN A 8 24.04 -16.80 -1.47
CA GLN A 8 23.62 -17.75 -2.48
C GLN A 8 22.59 -17.05 -3.40
N GLY A 9 22.85 -15.78 -3.73
CA GLY A 9 22.09 -15.03 -4.71
C GLY A 9 22.64 -15.47 -6.05
N ASN A 10 21.82 -16.18 -6.81
CA ASN A 10 22.08 -16.52 -8.19
C ASN A 10 22.68 -15.28 -8.88
N SER A 11 23.95 -15.31 -9.29
CA SER A 11 24.68 -14.13 -9.82
C SER A 11 24.00 -13.51 -11.04
N LEU A 12 23.08 -14.26 -11.64
CA LEU A 12 22.21 -13.88 -12.74
C LEU A 12 21.03 -12.99 -12.32
N ASP A 13 20.70 -12.86 -11.04
CA ASP A 13 19.59 -12.01 -10.58
C ASP A 13 19.92 -10.52 -10.74
N GLY A 14 21.18 -10.13 -10.49
CA GLY A 14 21.66 -8.77 -10.81
C GLY A 14 21.59 -8.49 -12.31
N LEU A 15 21.93 -9.47 -13.14
CA LEU A 15 21.84 -9.36 -14.60
C LEU A 15 20.37 -9.26 -15.07
N LYS A 16 19.46 -10.05 -14.50
CA LYS A 16 18.02 -9.97 -14.79
C LYS A 16 17.44 -8.61 -14.41
N TRP A 17 17.84 -8.03 -13.29
CA TRP A 17 17.43 -6.68 -12.90
C TRP A 17 17.94 -5.62 -13.86
N LEU A 18 19.19 -5.71 -14.32
CA LEU A 18 19.74 -4.81 -15.35
C LEU A 18 18.94 -4.90 -16.65
N VAL A 19 18.59 -6.12 -17.09
CA VAL A 19 17.73 -6.34 -18.27
C VAL A 19 16.34 -5.71 -18.08
N VAL A 20 15.72 -5.88 -16.91
CA VAL A 20 14.42 -5.25 -16.60
C VAL A 20 14.52 -3.72 -16.63
N THR A 21 15.56 -3.14 -16.04
CA THR A 21 15.77 -1.68 -16.08
C THR A 21 15.96 -1.17 -17.50
N LEU A 22 16.75 -1.86 -18.32
CA LEU A 22 16.93 -1.52 -19.73
C LEU A 22 15.62 -1.61 -20.52
N LEU A 23 14.81 -2.65 -20.29
CA LEU A 23 13.50 -2.79 -20.94
C LEU A 23 12.54 -1.66 -20.57
N ILE A 24 12.53 -1.22 -19.31
CA ILE A 24 11.70 -0.09 -18.85
C ILE A 24 12.18 1.21 -19.50
N VAL A 25 13.49 1.46 -19.53
CA VAL A 25 14.06 2.65 -20.18
C VAL A 25 13.73 2.66 -21.68
N ALA A 26 13.84 1.50 -22.35
CA ALA A 26 13.46 1.35 -23.75
C ALA A 26 11.95 1.56 -23.97
N ALA A 27 11.09 1.10 -23.06
CA ALA A 27 9.64 1.33 -23.13
C ALA A 27 9.29 2.81 -23.00
N VAL A 28 9.89 3.50 -22.02
CA VAL A 28 9.68 4.94 -21.80
C VAL A 28 10.23 5.75 -22.98
N GLY A 29 11.47 5.46 -23.41
CA GLY A 29 12.10 6.12 -24.56
C GLY A 29 11.33 5.88 -25.85
N GLY A 30 10.87 4.66 -26.10
CA GLY A 30 10.02 4.31 -27.24
C GLY A 30 8.68 5.06 -27.19
N ASN A 31 8.04 5.17 -26.03
CA ASN A 31 6.78 5.88 -25.90
C ASN A 31 6.90 7.39 -26.21
N VAL A 32 8.04 8.00 -25.84
CA VAL A 32 8.33 9.41 -26.17
C VAL A 32 8.72 9.57 -27.65
N TYR A 33 9.54 8.67 -28.19
CA TYR A 33 10.00 8.75 -29.59
C TYR A 33 8.87 8.51 -30.60
N TYR A 34 7.97 7.57 -30.32
CA TYR A 34 6.82 7.32 -31.19
C TYR A 34 5.67 8.32 -30.98
N ALA A 35 5.95 9.48 -30.35
CA ALA A 35 5.21 10.74 -30.16
C ALA A 35 4.03 11.04 -31.11
N ASP A 36 4.25 10.75 -32.38
CA ASP A 36 3.38 11.16 -33.49
C ASP A 36 2.63 9.99 -34.14
N GLN A 37 2.90 8.74 -33.71
CA GLN A 37 2.19 7.55 -34.21
C GLN A 37 0.86 7.31 -33.48
N SER A 38 -0.03 6.54 -34.11
CA SER A 38 -1.34 6.23 -33.54
C SER A 38 -1.24 5.50 -32.18
N LEU A 39 -2.16 5.86 -31.27
CA LEU A 39 -2.16 5.42 -29.87
C LEU A 39 -2.17 3.88 -29.74
N LEU A 40 -2.83 3.18 -30.66
CA LEU A 40 -2.94 1.72 -30.65
C LEU A 40 -1.58 1.01 -30.73
N TYR A 41 -0.69 1.44 -31.62
CA TYR A 41 0.62 0.81 -31.78
C TYR A 41 1.52 1.02 -30.56
N ARG A 42 1.42 2.18 -29.89
CA ARG A 42 2.15 2.43 -28.65
C ARG A 42 1.68 1.55 -27.52
N VAL A 43 0.36 1.50 -27.29
CA VAL A 43 -0.21 0.71 -26.19
C VAL A 43 0.12 -0.77 -26.38
N LEU A 44 0.02 -1.31 -27.59
CA LEU A 44 0.42 -2.68 -27.86
C LEU A 44 1.91 -2.92 -27.61
N GLY A 45 2.79 -2.04 -28.10
CA GLY A 45 4.24 -2.13 -27.83
C GLY A 45 4.57 -2.07 -26.34
N LEU A 46 3.96 -1.14 -25.61
CA LEU A 46 4.11 -1.00 -24.16
C LEU A 46 3.62 -2.23 -23.41
N LEU A 47 2.47 -2.79 -23.80
CA LEU A 47 1.93 -4.01 -23.19
C LEU A 47 2.86 -5.21 -23.41
N VAL A 48 3.44 -5.35 -24.61
CA VAL A 48 4.40 -6.43 -24.90
C VAL A 48 5.66 -6.27 -24.04
N VAL A 49 6.25 -5.07 -23.99
CA VAL A 49 7.47 -4.83 -23.19
C VAL A 49 7.19 -4.99 -21.70
N ALA A 50 6.04 -4.51 -21.21
CA ALA A 50 5.61 -4.70 -19.82
C ALA A 50 5.41 -6.19 -19.49
N GLY A 51 4.83 -6.96 -20.41
CA GLY A 51 4.67 -8.42 -20.26
C GLY A 51 6.02 -9.13 -20.14
N VAL A 52 6.97 -8.82 -21.03
CA VAL A 52 8.33 -9.40 -21.00
C VAL A 52 9.07 -8.99 -19.73
N ALA A 53 9.02 -7.71 -19.35
CA ALA A 53 9.66 -7.22 -18.12
C ALA A 53 9.09 -7.91 -16.88
N THR A 54 7.76 -8.09 -16.82
CA THR A 54 7.09 -8.79 -15.72
C THR A 54 7.47 -10.27 -15.68
N PHE A 55 7.55 -10.93 -16.84
CA PHE A 55 7.95 -12.32 -16.93
C PHE A 55 9.39 -12.54 -16.46
N VAL A 56 10.32 -11.66 -16.85
CA VAL A 56 11.71 -11.71 -16.39
C VAL A 56 11.81 -11.41 -14.89
N ALA A 57 11.05 -10.44 -14.38
CA ALA A 57 11.04 -10.07 -12.97
C ALA A 57 10.52 -11.21 -12.08
N ILE A 58 9.48 -11.93 -12.49
CA ILE A 58 8.92 -13.06 -11.72
C ILE A 58 9.92 -14.23 -11.61
N GLN A 59 10.82 -14.41 -12.59
CA GLN A 59 11.86 -15.45 -12.57
C GLN A 59 13.08 -15.10 -11.68
N THR A 60 13.09 -13.97 -10.98
CA THR A 60 14.16 -13.62 -10.01
C THR A 60 13.86 -14.21 -8.62
N ALA A 61 14.89 -14.38 -7.77
CA ALA A 61 14.69 -14.85 -6.40
C ALA A 61 13.77 -13.91 -5.59
N GLN A 62 13.80 -12.60 -5.87
CA GLN A 62 12.89 -11.62 -5.28
C GLN A 62 11.45 -11.80 -5.77
N GLY A 63 11.24 -12.12 -7.05
CA GLY A 63 9.93 -12.45 -7.61
C GLY A 63 9.30 -13.69 -6.96
N ALA A 64 10.09 -14.75 -6.76
CA ALA A 64 9.63 -15.97 -6.07
C ALA A 64 9.32 -15.72 -4.59
N ALA A 65 10.13 -14.90 -3.90
CA ALA A 65 9.87 -14.48 -2.52
C ALA A 65 8.56 -13.67 -2.40
N PHE A 66 8.32 -12.73 -3.32
CA PHE A 66 7.06 -11.98 -3.38
C PHE A 66 5.85 -12.90 -3.60
N TRP A 67 5.97 -13.88 -4.51
CA TRP A 67 4.92 -14.88 -4.73
C TRP A 67 4.62 -15.72 -3.50
N LYS A 68 5.66 -16.07 -2.72
CA LYS A 68 5.50 -16.78 -1.45
C LYS A 68 4.77 -15.91 -0.42
N LEU A 69 5.19 -14.65 -0.25
CA LEU A 69 4.54 -13.69 0.65
C LEU A 69 3.08 -13.44 0.25
N ALA A 70 2.78 -13.33 -1.04
CA ALA A 70 1.42 -13.15 -1.53
C ALA A 70 0.53 -14.37 -1.23
N LYS A 71 1.07 -15.59 -1.34
CA LYS A 71 0.36 -16.82 -0.95
C LYS A 71 0.14 -16.90 0.57
N GLU A 72 1.14 -16.53 1.36
CA GLU A 72 1.05 -16.47 2.82
C GLU A 72 0.03 -15.41 3.27
N ALA A 73 0.07 -14.21 2.70
CA ALA A 73 -0.88 -13.14 2.95
C ALA A 73 -2.32 -13.55 2.62
N ARG A 74 -2.55 -14.28 1.51
CA ARG A 74 -3.88 -14.84 1.20
C ARG A 74 -4.34 -15.84 2.25
N THR A 75 -3.42 -16.63 2.79
CA THR A 75 -3.73 -17.59 3.86
C THR A 75 -4.07 -16.85 5.16
N GLU A 76 -3.40 -15.74 5.45
CA GLU A 76 -3.65 -14.92 6.63
C GLU A 76 -4.97 -14.12 6.53
N ILE A 77 -5.29 -13.60 5.34
CA ILE A 77 -6.57 -12.92 5.09
C ILE A 77 -7.75 -13.86 5.35
N ARG A 78 -7.59 -15.17 5.10
CA ARG A 78 -8.63 -16.15 5.44
C ARG A 78 -8.81 -16.36 6.94
N LYS A 79 -7.82 -16.01 7.76
CA LYS A 79 -7.92 -16.02 9.22
C LYS A 79 -8.54 -14.74 9.77
N VAL A 80 -8.70 -13.71 8.95
CA VAL A 80 -9.41 -12.48 9.35
C VAL A 80 -10.89 -12.82 9.48
N VAL A 81 -11.32 -12.99 10.72
CA VAL A 81 -12.74 -13.08 11.05
C VAL A 81 -13.30 -11.68 10.93
N TRP A 82 -14.02 -11.42 9.84
CA TRP A 82 -14.72 -10.16 9.69
C TRP A 82 -15.86 -10.11 10.71
N PRO A 83 -15.98 -9.01 11.46
CA PRO A 83 -17.01 -8.87 12.47
C PRO A 83 -18.38 -9.00 11.83
N THR A 84 -19.30 -9.65 12.54
CA THR A 84 -20.70 -9.70 12.10
C THR A 84 -21.31 -8.29 12.10
N ARG A 85 -22.37 -8.05 11.31
CA ARG A 85 -23.03 -6.74 11.28
C ARG A 85 -23.50 -6.30 12.67
N GLN A 86 -23.83 -7.27 13.54
CA GLN A 86 -24.24 -7.03 14.91
C GLN A 86 -23.08 -6.54 15.79
N GLU A 87 -21.92 -7.20 15.73
CA GLU A 87 -20.70 -6.76 16.43
C GLU A 87 -20.25 -5.37 15.98
N ALA A 88 -20.21 -5.11 14.67
CA ALA A 88 -19.82 -3.82 14.12
C ALA A 88 -20.76 -2.69 14.59
N THR A 89 -22.07 -2.95 14.64
CA THR A 89 -23.06 -1.98 15.12
C THR A 89 -22.94 -1.76 16.63
N GLN A 90 -22.70 -2.82 17.40
CA GLN A 90 -22.51 -2.73 18.85
C GLN A 90 -21.28 -1.90 19.20
N THR A 91 -20.13 -2.15 18.56
CA THR A 91 -18.91 -1.35 18.77
C THR A 91 -19.13 0.10 18.35
N THR A 92 -19.80 0.35 17.23
CA THR A 92 -20.14 1.71 16.79
C THR A 92 -21.00 2.42 17.83
N PHE A 93 -22.02 1.74 18.38
CA PHE A 93 -22.88 2.32 19.40
C PHE A 93 -22.13 2.63 20.70
N ILE A 94 -21.22 1.75 21.14
CA ILE A 94 -20.34 2.01 22.29
C ILE A 94 -19.52 3.28 22.05
N VAL A 95 -18.91 3.44 20.88
CA VAL A 95 -18.12 4.63 20.54
C VAL A 95 -19.00 5.89 20.50
N VAL A 96 -20.21 5.81 19.92
CA VAL A 96 -21.15 6.93 19.87
C VAL A 96 -21.54 7.39 21.28
N VAL A 97 -21.88 6.47 22.18
CA VAL A 97 -22.21 6.80 23.57
C VAL A 97 -21.01 7.44 24.26
N PHE A 98 -19.80 6.90 24.08
CA PHE A 98 -18.58 7.46 24.66
C PHE A 98 -18.31 8.90 24.19
N VAL A 99 -18.47 9.17 22.89
CA VAL A 99 -18.30 10.51 22.31
C VAL A 99 -19.36 11.48 22.84
N LEU A 100 -20.62 11.06 22.95
CA LEU A 100 -21.70 11.89 23.50
C LEU A 100 -21.46 12.26 24.97
N VAL A 101 -21.01 11.30 25.78
CA VAL A 101 -20.68 11.58 27.20
C VAL A 101 -19.52 12.57 27.28
N THR A 102 -18.46 12.34 26.51
CA THR A 102 -17.28 13.21 26.50
C THR A 102 -17.62 14.61 26.02
N SER A 103 -18.46 14.75 24.97
CA SER A 103 -18.86 16.06 24.45
C SER A 103 -19.68 16.86 25.46
N VAL A 104 -20.60 16.22 26.19
CA VAL A 104 -21.39 16.87 27.25
C VAL A 104 -20.50 17.32 28.40
N ILE A 105 -19.53 16.49 28.82
CA ILE A 105 -18.59 16.84 29.89
C ILE A 105 -17.74 18.05 29.49
N LEU A 106 -17.16 18.04 28.29
CA LEU A 106 -16.36 19.15 27.79
C LEU A 106 -17.20 20.42 27.66
N TRP A 107 -18.39 20.33 27.05
CA TRP A 107 -19.29 21.48 26.93
C TRP A 107 -19.66 22.10 28.29
N GLY A 108 -19.91 21.26 29.31
CA GLY A 108 -20.18 21.73 30.66
C GLY A 108 -18.96 22.42 31.29
N LEU A 109 -17.77 21.85 31.12
CA LEU A 109 -16.51 22.45 31.59
C LEU A 109 -16.25 23.79 30.90
N ASP A 110 -16.35 23.85 29.57
CA ASP A 110 -16.11 25.04 28.77
C ASP A 110 -17.10 26.17 29.14
N SER A 111 -18.37 25.83 29.36
CA SER A 111 -19.39 26.78 29.79
C SER A 111 -19.11 27.31 31.20
N LEU A 112 -18.69 26.45 32.12
CA LEU A 112 -18.35 26.82 33.50
C LEU A 112 -17.11 27.70 33.55
N LEU A 113 -16.04 27.32 32.84
CA LEU A 113 -14.82 28.12 32.72
C LEU A 113 -15.11 29.46 32.05
N GLY A 114 -15.91 29.48 30.97
CA GLY A 114 -16.34 30.70 30.31
C GLY A 114 -17.12 31.64 31.23
N TRP A 115 -18.01 31.09 32.07
CA TRP A 115 -18.75 31.87 33.07
C TRP A 115 -17.83 32.42 34.18
N LEU A 116 -16.86 31.62 34.66
CA LEU A 116 -15.88 32.10 35.65
C LEU A 116 -14.99 33.20 35.09
N VAL A 117 -14.54 33.06 33.84
CA VAL A 117 -13.69 34.07 33.17
C VAL A 117 -14.48 35.35 32.92
N SER A 118 -15.75 35.27 32.50
CA SER A 118 -16.57 36.46 32.30
C SER A 118 -16.86 37.21 33.60
N LEU A 119 -16.98 36.51 34.73
CA LEU A 119 -17.11 37.12 36.06
C LEU A 119 -15.80 37.74 36.58
N ALA A 120 -14.64 37.24 36.13
CA ALA A 120 -13.34 37.76 36.54
C ALA A 120 -12.87 38.97 35.70
N ILE A 121 -13.29 39.04 34.43
CA ILE A 121 -12.94 40.12 33.50
C ILE A 121 -14.02 41.21 33.44
N GLY A 122 -15.28 40.86 33.69
CA GLY A 122 -16.38 41.80 33.89
C GLY A 122 -16.40 42.35 35.32
#